data_AF-A0AAU5DPM3-F1
#
_entry.id   AF-A0AAU5DPM3-F1
#
_cell.length_a   1.000
_cell.length_b   1.000
_cell.length_c   1.000
_cell.angle_alpha   90.00
_cell.angle_beta   90.00
_cell.angle_gamma   90.00
#
_symmetry.space_group_name_H-M   'P 1'
#
loop_
_entity.id
_entity.type
_entity.pdbx_description
1 polymer ?
#
loop_
_entity_poly.entity_id
_entity_poly.type
_entity_poly.pdbx_seq_one_letter_code
_entity_poly.pdbx_strand_id
1 'polypeptide(L)'
;MQPLTFEHVRTSGVNVHRYLPGEQPSVTRHWPGLFQGWPEGPTPFSEYAVNNNNMEEVAVYVGLLWRFTRGLTRYAIPAYYRDDAERFLAQKPALVDWEYEVDAEEPTFASRDKGFVPACSTHGFRPGLDSWRVEDAQRAGLFRLNTPRDLIRMLHAVLLDASSEITVFAVEPGPDRHASLVSALRGAERPSLPSVIAGREILVDLTIGSDVGQYDSIMVASHADIRPLVQDLAEDYGRRTTAYENGVDSLRGTDAFLQAMAALSGITLDAD
;
A
#
# COMPACT_ATOMS: atom_id res chain seq x y z
N MET A 1 -7.44 9.04 -22.87
CA MET A 1 -6.23 8.41 -22.30
C MET A 1 -5.53 9.46 -21.48
N GLN A 2 -5.62 9.37 -20.15
CA GLN A 2 -4.74 10.14 -19.28
C GLN A 2 -3.88 9.13 -18.53
N PRO A 3 -2.57 9.06 -18.80
CA PRO A 3 -1.67 8.23 -18.02
C PRO A 3 -1.66 8.73 -16.57
N LEU A 4 -1.37 7.81 -15.64
CA LEU A 4 -1.16 8.18 -14.24
C LEU A 4 -0.02 9.20 -14.17
N THR A 5 -0.26 10.36 -13.57
CA THR A 5 0.74 11.43 -13.53
C THR A 5 1.39 11.46 -12.16
N PHE A 6 2.69 11.17 -12.12
CA PHE A 6 3.50 11.29 -10.92
C PHE A 6 4.27 12.61 -10.94
N GLU A 7 4.09 13.44 -9.90
CA GLU A 7 4.98 14.56 -9.64
C GLU A 7 6.35 14.03 -9.18
N HIS A 8 7.43 14.68 -9.61
CA HIS A 8 8.79 14.35 -9.17
C HIS A 8 9.41 15.51 -8.41
N VAL A 9 9.94 15.19 -7.23
CA VAL A 9 10.75 16.10 -6.42
C VAL A 9 12.01 15.37 -5.98
N ARG A 10 13.13 16.10 -5.92
CA ARG A 10 14.36 15.60 -5.30
C ARG A 10 14.58 16.33 -3.97
N THR A 11 14.56 15.58 -2.86
CA THR A 11 14.72 16.12 -1.51
C THR A 11 15.80 15.34 -0.77
N SER A 12 16.73 16.03 -0.11
CA SER A 12 17.80 15.42 0.71
C SER A 12 18.56 14.27 0.02
N GLY A 13 18.76 14.36 -1.30
CA GLY A 13 19.47 13.34 -2.08
C GLY A 13 18.64 12.12 -2.50
N VAL A 14 17.34 12.10 -2.20
CA VAL A 14 16.37 11.05 -2.58
C VAL A 14 15.43 11.59 -3.65
N ASN A 15 15.12 10.77 -4.66
CA ASN A 15 14.07 11.03 -5.64
C ASN A 15 12.75 10.57 -5.06
N VAL A 16 11.75 11.45 -5.06
CA VAL A 16 10.40 11.18 -4.57
C VAL A 16 9.43 11.39 -5.72
N HIS A 17 8.62 10.37 -5.99
CA HIS A 17 7.55 10.36 -6.98
C HIS A 17 6.21 10.27 -6.28
N ARG A 18 5.24 11.06 -6.74
CA ARG A 18 4.03 11.36 -5.98
C ARG A 18 2.83 11.31 -6.90
N TYR A 19 1.93 10.37 -6.65
CA TYR A 19 0.65 10.26 -7.35
C TYR A 19 -0.48 10.66 -6.40
N LEU A 20 -1.20 11.72 -6.78
CA LEU A 20 -2.40 12.22 -6.11
C LEU A 20 -3.50 12.31 -7.17
N PRO A 21 -4.47 11.37 -7.19
CA PRO A 21 -5.52 11.38 -8.20
C PRO A 21 -6.37 12.64 -8.17
N GLY A 22 -6.60 13.21 -6.98
CA GLY A 22 -7.52 14.34 -6.81
C GLY A 22 -8.89 14.00 -7.38
N GLU A 23 -9.39 14.83 -8.29
CA GLU A 23 -10.68 14.60 -8.99
C GLU A 23 -10.57 13.62 -10.18
N GLN A 24 -9.38 13.11 -10.47
CA GLN A 24 -9.10 12.22 -11.60
C GLN A 24 -8.60 10.85 -11.09
N PRO A 25 -9.52 9.98 -10.61
CA PRO A 25 -9.15 8.66 -10.13
C PRO A 25 -8.52 7.80 -11.23
N SER A 26 -7.80 6.76 -10.81
CA SER A 26 -7.11 5.85 -11.75
C SER A 26 -8.07 4.98 -12.56
N VAL A 27 -9.33 4.85 -12.12
CA VAL A 27 -10.44 4.18 -12.80
C VAL A 27 -11.65 5.10 -12.70
N THR A 28 -12.37 5.32 -13.80
CA THR A 28 -13.54 6.20 -13.88
C THR A 28 -14.83 5.47 -14.22
N ARG A 29 -14.71 4.21 -14.66
CA ARG A 29 -15.85 3.34 -14.98
C ARG A 29 -15.77 2.06 -14.16
N HIS A 30 -16.69 1.93 -13.21
CA HIS A 30 -16.73 0.83 -12.25
C HIS A 30 -17.76 -0.22 -12.63
N TRP A 31 -17.52 -1.46 -12.21
CA TRP A 31 -18.41 -2.58 -12.41
C TRP A 31 -19.62 -2.48 -11.47
N PRO A 32 -20.86 -2.40 -11.99
CA PRO A 32 -22.05 -2.27 -11.14
C PRO A 32 -22.27 -3.45 -10.17
N GLY A 33 -21.61 -4.58 -10.41
CA GLY A 33 -21.67 -5.76 -9.54
C GLY A 33 -21.03 -5.56 -8.17
N LEU A 34 -20.21 -4.52 -7.95
CA LEU A 34 -19.67 -4.21 -6.63
C LEU A 34 -20.76 -3.86 -5.60
N PHE A 35 -21.91 -3.36 -6.04
CA PHE A 35 -23.04 -2.98 -5.18
C PHE A 35 -24.04 -4.11 -4.91
N GLN A 36 -23.74 -5.32 -5.39
CA GLN A 36 -24.60 -6.48 -5.26
C GLN A 36 -24.11 -7.40 -4.14
N GLY A 37 -24.99 -8.29 -3.65
CA GLY A 37 -24.56 -9.39 -2.79
C GLY A 37 -23.66 -10.35 -3.56
N TRP A 38 -22.50 -10.68 -2.99
CA TRP A 38 -21.56 -11.63 -3.59
C TRP A 38 -21.90 -13.07 -3.21
N PRO A 39 -21.59 -14.05 -4.08
CA PRO A 39 -21.77 -15.46 -3.77
C PRO A 39 -20.86 -15.91 -2.61
N GLU A 40 -21.18 -17.05 -1.99
CA GLU A 40 -20.25 -17.75 -1.10
C GLU A 40 -19.03 -18.22 -1.91
N GLY A 41 -17.83 -17.78 -1.54
CA GLY A 41 -16.58 -18.11 -2.26
C GLY A 41 -15.62 -16.92 -2.39
N PRO A 42 -14.69 -16.96 -3.35
CA PRO A 42 -13.85 -15.82 -3.68
C PRO A 42 -14.69 -14.60 -4.10
N THR A 43 -14.36 -13.45 -3.54
CA THR A 43 -15.06 -12.19 -3.77
C THR A 43 -14.08 -11.10 -4.22
N PRO A 44 -14.55 -9.99 -4.80
CA PRO A 44 -13.72 -8.82 -5.07
C PRO A 44 -12.87 -8.41 -3.86
N PHE A 45 -13.49 -8.44 -2.67
CA PHE A 45 -12.82 -8.07 -1.44
C PHE A 45 -11.80 -9.13 -1.01
N SER A 46 -12.14 -10.42 -1.01
CA SER A 46 -11.20 -11.45 -0.54
C SER A 46 -9.95 -11.59 -1.40
N GLU A 47 -10.06 -11.40 -2.72
CA GLU A 47 -8.95 -11.61 -3.64
C GLU A 47 -8.14 -10.34 -3.95
N TYR A 48 -8.78 -9.16 -3.96
CA TYR A 48 -8.14 -7.91 -4.36
C TYR A 48 -8.36 -6.75 -3.39
N ALA A 49 -9.03 -7.00 -2.27
CA ALA A 49 -9.45 -5.97 -1.31
C ALA A 49 -10.32 -4.85 -1.93
N VAL A 50 -10.93 -5.15 -3.09
CA VAL A 50 -11.84 -4.26 -3.81
C VAL A 50 -13.23 -4.37 -3.21
N ASN A 51 -13.85 -3.23 -2.91
CA ASN A 51 -15.21 -3.14 -2.38
C ASN A 51 -15.96 -1.97 -3.06
N ASN A 52 -17.21 -1.75 -2.68
CA ASN A 52 -18.05 -0.67 -3.22
C ASN A 52 -17.76 0.73 -2.64
N ASN A 53 -16.70 0.87 -1.85
CA ASN A 53 -16.21 2.15 -1.34
C ASN A 53 -14.94 2.58 -2.08
N ASN A 54 -13.89 1.75 -2.00
CA ASN A 54 -12.57 2.04 -2.58
C ASN A 54 -12.41 1.57 -4.03
N MET A 55 -13.39 0.81 -4.54
CA MET A 55 -13.53 0.45 -5.95
C MET A 55 -12.29 -0.25 -6.55
N GLU A 56 -12.19 -0.31 -7.88
CA GLU A 56 -11.17 -1.04 -8.63
C GLU A 56 -9.79 -0.36 -8.66
N GLU A 57 -9.69 0.88 -8.21
CA GLU A 57 -8.46 1.64 -8.03
C GLU A 57 -7.48 0.88 -7.12
N VAL A 58 -8.00 0.16 -6.11
CA VAL A 58 -7.20 -0.70 -5.24
C VAL A 58 -6.36 -1.70 -6.05
N ALA A 59 -6.91 -2.26 -7.13
CA ALA A 59 -6.18 -3.20 -7.99
C ALA A 59 -5.03 -2.51 -8.75
N VAL A 60 -5.22 -1.26 -9.18
CA VAL A 60 -4.17 -0.44 -9.80
C VAL A 60 -3.07 -0.15 -8.78
N TYR A 61 -3.43 0.26 -7.57
CA TYR A 61 -2.49 0.66 -6.52
C TYR A 61 -1.64 -0.50 -6.02
N VAL A 62 -2.28 -1.64 -5.72
CA VAL A 62 -1.58 -2.89 -5.34
C VAL A 62 -0.62 -3.31 -6.44
N GLY A 63 -1.07 -3.28 -7.69
CA GLY A 63 -0.26 -3.63 -8.83
C GLY A 63 0.95 -2.70 -9.01
N LEU A 64 0.78 -1.39 -8.83
CA LEU A 64 1.85 -0.40 -8.88
C LEU A 64 2.88 -0.68 -7.79
N LEU A 65 2.45 -0.75 -6.53
CA LEU A 65 3.30 -1.01 -5.37
C LEU A 65 4.14 -2.28 -5.58
N TRP A 66 3.51 -3.39 -5.99
CA TRP A 66 4.21 -4.65 -6.17
C TRP A 66 5.27 -4.61 -7.28
N ARG A 67 4.98 -3.88 -8.37
CA ARG A 67 5.85 -3.77 -9.54
C ARG A 67 6.96 -2.75 -9.35
N PHE A 68 6.73 -1.65 -8.63
CA PHE A 68 7.80 -0.74 -8.20
C PHE A 68 8.87 -1.49 -7.41
N THR A 69 8.43 -2.41 -6.56
CA THR A 69 9.29 -3.13 -5.61
C THR A 69 9.80 -4.48 -6.14
N ARG A 70 9.69 -4.72 -7.46
CA ARG A 70 10.07 -6.00 -8.09
C ARG A 70 11.55 -6.30 -7.92
N GLY A 71 11.86 -7.52 -7.48
CA GLY A 71 13.23 -8.01 -7.30
C GLY A 71 13.88 -7.61 -5.98
N LEU A 72 13.13 -7.01 -5.06
CA LEU A 72 13.55 -6.63 -3.72
C LEU A 72 12.79 -7.43 -2.67
N THR A 73 13.34 -7.52 -1.46
CA THR A 73 12.60 -8.09 -0.31
C THR A 73 11.71 -7.00 0.27
N ARG A 74 10.44 -7.29 0.48
CA ARG A 74 9.45 -6.32 0.94
C ARG A 74 9.14 -6.51 2.41
N TYR A 75 9.21 -5.42 3.16
CA TYR A 75 8.71 -5.34 4.53
C TYR A 75 7.70 -4.21 4.63
N ALA A 76 6.61 -4.41 5.34
CA ALA A 76 5.51 -3.46 5.35
C ALA A 76 5.02 -3.16 6.76
N ILE A 77 4.64 -1.91 6.98
CA ILE A 77 3.99 -1.42 8.19
C ILE A 77 2.55 -1.01 7.79
N PRO A 78 1.53 -1.70 8.32
CA PRO A 78 0.16 -1.19 8.29
C PRO A 78 0.00 -0.17 9.41
N ALA A 79 -0.28 1.10 9.06
CA ALA A 79 -0.44 2.16 10.04
C ALA A 79 -1.53 1.78 11.05
N TYR A 80 -1.25 1.93 12.34
CA TYR A 80 -2.12 1.61 13.46
C TYR A 80 -2.55 0.14 13.64
N TYR A 81 -2.76 -0.63 12.58
CA TYR A 81 -3.47 -1.93 12.60
C TYR A 81 -2.54 -3.16 12.69
N ARG A 82 -1.47 -3.06 13.50
CA ARG A 82 -0.51 -4.14 13.71
C ARG A 82 -1.17 -5.47 14.08
N ASP A 83 -2.04 -5.46 15.07
CA ASP A 83 -2.60 -6.69 15.65
C ASP A 83 -3.55 -7.41 14.67
N ASP A 84 -4.29 -6.64 13.86
CA ASP A 84 -5.12 -7.20 12.79
C ASP A 84 -4.26 -7.75 11.65
N ALA A 85 -3.18 -7.05 11.28
CA ALA A 85 -2.24 -7.54 10.28
C ALA A 85 -1.55 -8.84 10.72
N GLU A 86 -1.17 -8.97 12.00
CA GLU A 86 -0.67 -10.23 12.56
C GLU A 86 -1.68 -11.37 12.35
N ARG A 87 -2.97 -11.11 12.58
CA ARG A 87 -4.03 -12.11 12.38
C ARG A 87 -4.21 -12.48 10.90
N PHE A 88 -4.28 -11.50 10.01
CA PHE A 88 -4.52 -11.74 8.57
C PHE A 88 -3.32 -12.40 7.88
N LEU A 89 -2.10 -12.03 8.27
CA LEU A 89 -0.87 -12.62 7.72
C LEU A 89 -0.45 -13.92 8.42
N ALA A 90 -1.02 -14.22 9.58
CA ALA A 90 -0.58 -15.31 10.46
C ALA A 90 0.95 -15.26 10.73
N GLN A 91 1.48 -14.04 10.88
CA GLN A 91 2.90 -13.76 11.03
C GLN A 91 3.15 -12.81 12.20
N LYS A 92 4.16 -13.10 13.03
CA LYS A 92 4.66 -12.15 14.04
C LYS A 92 5.50 -11.05 13.38
N PRO A 93 5.27 -9.76 13.70
CA PRO A 93 6.08 -8.67 13.18
C PRO A 93 7.40 -8.51 13.94
N ALA A 94 8.36 -7.83 13.31
CA ALA A 94 9.39 -7.13 14.05
C ALA A 94 8.79 -5.82 14.58
N LEU A 95 8.83 -5.60 15.90
CA LEU A 95 8.31 -4.38 16.49
C LEU A 95 9.30 -3.23 16.32
N VAL A 96 8.82 -2.09 15.82
CA VAL A 96 9.61 -0.88 15.55
C VAL A 96 9.00 0.35 16.22
N ASP A 97 9.83 1.38 16.41
CA ASP A 97 9.48 2.56 17.22
C ASP A 97 9.17 3.78 16.33
N TRP A 98 9.44 3.68 15.03
CA TRP A 98 9.14 4.70 14.02
C TRP A 98 8.39 4.08 12.84
N GLU A 99 7.41 4.80 12.33
CA GLU A 99 6.71 4.53 11.07
C GLU A 99 6.75 5.77 10.17
N TYR A 100 6.55 5.61 8.86
CA TYR A 100 6.45 6.74 7.94
C TYR A 100 4.98 7.11 7.80
N GLU A 101 4.64 8.40 7.84
CA GLU A 101 3.26 8.87 7.76
C GLU A 101 3.03 9.79 6.55
N VAL A 102 2.02 9.45 5.77
CA VAL A 102 1.42 10.26 4.70
C VAL A 102 -0.05 10.48 5.03
N ASP A 103 -0.32 11.63 5.64
CA ASP A 103 -1.62 11.99 6.19
C ASP A 103 -2.70 12.09 5.10
N ALA A 104 -3.73 11.25 5.26
CA ALA A 104 -4.78 11.10 4.28
C ALA A 104 -5.70 12.33 4.16
N GLU A 105 -5.81 13.15 5.22
CA GLU A 105 -6.71 14.31 5.33
C GLU A 105 -6.18 15.55 4.62
N GLU A 106 -4.87 15.58 4.45
CA GLU A 106 -4.17 16.75 3.93
C GLU A 106 -4.26 16.80 2.38
N PRO A 107 -4.64 17.94 1.79
CA PRO A 107 -4.99 17.99 0.36
C PRO A 107 -3.78 18.06 -0.58
N THR A 108 -2.57 18.28 -0.07
CA THR A 108 -1.36 18.46 -0.90
C THR A 108 -0.21 17.64 -0.35
N PHE A 109 0.60 17.02 -1.21
CA PHE A 109 1.74 16.22 -0.75
C PHE A 109 2.70 16.95 0.20
N ALA A 110 2.85 18.27 0.06
CA ALA A 110 3.69 19.06 0.96
C ALA A 110 3.18 19.05 2.42
N SER A 111 1.86 18.94 2.64
CA SER A 111 1.26 18.87 3.97
C SER A 111 0.95 17.44 4.43
N ARG A 112 0.80 16.49 3.49
CA ARG A 112 0.60 15.06 3.77
C ARG A 112 1.85 14.36 4.29
N ASP A 113 2.99 14.62 3.66
CA ASP A 113 4.25 13.94 3.94
C ASP A 113 4.83 14.40 5.29
N LYS A 114 4.46 13.72 6.38
CA LYS A 114 4.97 14.04 7.73
C LYS A 114 6.35 13.45 7.96
N GLY A 115 6.78 12.50 7.14
CA GLY A 115 8.01 11.73 7.31
C GLY A 115 7.88 10.69 8.42
N PHE A 116 9.00 10.34 9.08
CA PHE A 116 8.97 9.36 10.16
C PHE A 116 8.35 9.90 11.44
N VAL A 117 7.30 9.29 11.96
CA VAL A 117 6.64 9.66 13.22
C VAL A 117 6.82 8.56 14.27
N PRO A 118 6.72 8.86 15.57
CA PRO A 118 6.69 7.82 16.59
C PRO A 118 5.57 6.84 16.30
N ALA A 119 5.90 5.56 16.30
CA ALA A 119 4.95 4.54 15.90
C ALA A 119 3.79 4.43 16.91
N CYS A 120 2.60 4.17 16.38
CA CYS A 120 1.42 3.91 17.19
C CYS A 120 0.68 2.68 16.68
N SER A 121 0.04 1.93 17.58
CA SER A 121 -0.94 0.92 17.21
C SER A 121 -2.26 1.21 17.88
N THR A 122 -3.37 0.95 17.18
CA THR A 122 -4.69 0.94 17.77
C THR A 122 -4.85 -0.31 18.62
N HIS A 123 -5.54 -0.15 19.75
CA HIS A 123 -5.91 -1.26 20.62
C HIS A 123 -7.41 -1.34 20.60
N GLY A 124 -7.95 -2.50 20.20
CA GLY A 124 -9.39 -2.71 20.28
C GLY A 124 -9.86 -2.49 21.72
N PHE A 125 -10.98 -1.76 21.90
CA PHE A 125 -11.63 -1.51 23.19
C PHE A 125 -12.15 -2.77 23.92
N ARG A 126 -11.71 -3.98 23.55
CA ARG A 126 -12.23 -5.22 24.12
C ARG A 126 -11.69 -5.43 25.55
N PRO A 127 -12.56 -5.77 26.53
CA PRO A 127 -12.13 -6.15 27.86
C PRO A 127 -11.25 -7.40 27.80
N GLY A 128 -10.08 -7.37 28.46
CA GLY A 128 -9.19 -8.53 28.57
C GLY A 128 -8.01 -8.55 27.60
N LEU A 129 -7.54 -7.39 27.11
CA LEU A 129 -6.27 -7.31 26.39
C LEU A 129 -5.14 -7.88 27.27
N ASP A 130 -4.36 -8.80 26.69
CA ASP A 130 -3.12 -9.29 27.29
C ASP A 130 -2.17 -8.09 27.55
N SER A 131 -1.49 -8.07 28.70
CA SER A 131 -0.68 -6.94 29.16
C SER A 131 0.35 -6.47 28.13
N TRP A 132 0.92 -7.40 27.35
CA TRP A 132 1.91 -7.10 26.31
C TRP A 132 1.37 -6.18 25.20
N ARG A 133 0.06 -6.26 24.87
CA ARG A 133 -0.54 -5.39 23.83
C ARG A 133 -0.54 -3.94 24.27
N VAL A 134 -0.81 -3.70 25.55
CA VAL A 134 -0.79 -2.37 26.16
C VAL A 134 0.65 -1.86 26.32
N GLU A 135 1.60 -2.75 26.67
CA GLU A 135 3.02 -2.41 26.78
C GLU A 135 3.62 -1.98 25.43
N ASP A 136 3.28 -2.69 24.35
CA ASP A 136 3.77 -2.39 22.99
C ASP A 136 2.85 -1.42 22.22
N ALA A 137 2.03 -0.62 22.91
CA ALA A 137 1.07 0.27 22.25
C ALA A 137 1.70 1.34 21.35
N GLN A 138 2.93 1.72 21.67
CA GLN A 138 3.70 2.77 20.99
C GLN A 138 4.68 2.16 19.98
N ARG A 139 4.31 1.01 19.38
CA ARG A 139 5.19 0.27 18.47
C ARG A 139 4.41 -0.29 17.29
N ALA A 140 4.90 -0.01 16.09
CA ALA A 140 4.35 -0.55 14.86
C ALA A 140 4.90 -1.96 14.59
N GLY A 141 4.18 -2.74 13.78
CA GLY A 141 4.66 -4.03 13.31
C GLY A 141 5.22 -3.95 11.90
N LEU A 142 6.49 -4.32 11.75
CA LEU A 142 7.11 -4.54 10.45
C LEU A 142 6.95 -6.01 10.05
N PHE A 143 6.12 -6.26 9.04
CA PHE A 143 5.84 -7.60 8.50
C PHE A 143 6.61 -7.83 7.21
N ARG A 144 6.82 -9.09 6.83
CA ARG A 144 7.41 -9.44 5.54
C ARG A 144 6.30 -9.73 4.55
N LEU A 145 6.41 -9.25 3.32
CA LEU A 145 5.49 -9.59 2.23
C LEU A 145 6.21 -10.49 1.24
N ASN A 146 5.77 -11.75 1.11
CA ASN A 146 6.38 -12.71 0.21
C ASN A 146 5.70 -12.72 -1.14
N THR A 147 4.36 -12.66 -1.16
CA THR A 147 3.55 -12.66 -2.38
C THR A 147 2.58 -11.48 -2.39
N PRO A 148 2.00 -11.10 -3.55
CA PRO A 148 0.98 -10.07 -3.55
C PRO A 148 -0.23 -10.40 -2.67
N ARG A 149 -0.53 -11.68 -2.44
CA ARG A 149 -1.59 -12.09 -1.50
C ARG A 149 -1.30 -11.61 -0.08
N ASP A 150 -0.04 -11.52 0.34
CA ASP A 150 0.31 -10.94 1.65
C ASP A 150 -0.04 -9.44 1.69
N LEU A 151 0.18 -8.70 0.60
CA LEU A 151 -0.24 -7.30 0.51
C LEU A 151 -1.77 -7.16 0.58
N ILE A 152 -2.53 -8.02 -0.10
CA ILE A 152 -3.99 -8.04 -0.02
C ILE A 152 -4.47 -8.33 1.41
N ARG A 153 -3.87 -9.31 2.08
CA ARG A 153 -4.17 -9.63 3.49
C ARG A 153 -3.84 -8.47 4.43
N MET A 154 -2.76 -7.74 4.16
CA MET A 154 -2.44 -6.54 4.91
C MET A 154 -3.47 -5.44 4.69
N LEU A 155 -3.93 -5.23 3.44
CA LEU A 155 -5.02 -4.30 3.14
C LEU A 155 -6.32 -4.65 3.86
N HIS A 156 -6.64 -5.94 4.05
CA HIS A 156 -7.80 -6.35 4.87
C HIS A 156 -7.71 -5.90 6.33
N ALA A 157 -6.50 -5.64 6.84
CA ALA A 157 -6.31 -5.12 8.20
C ALA A 157 -6.62 -3.62 8.31
N VAL A 158 -6.42 -2.84 7.24
CA VAL A 158 -6.45 -1.37 7.28
C VAL A 158 -7.65 -0.74 6.56
N LEU A 159 -8.25 -1.40 5.56
CA LEU A 159 -9.30 -0.83 4.69
C LEU A 159 -10.68 -0.62 5.34
N LEU A 160 -10.85 -1.00 6.61
CA LEU A 160 -12.13 -0.85 7.32
C LEU A 160 -12.21 0.43 8.16
N ASP A 161 -11.22 1.32 8.03
CA ASP A 161 -11.18 2.63 8.67
C ASP A 161 -11.42 3.77 7.65
N ALA A 162 -11.49 5.01 8.15
CA ALA A 162 -11.68 6.22 7.35
C ALA A 162 -10.60 6.40 6.26
N SER A 163 -9.39 5.90 6.52
CA SER A 163 -8.32 5.75 5.55
C SER A 163 -7.50 4.49 5.85
N SER A 164 -6.83 3.98 4.83
CA SER A 164 -5.92 2.85 4.92
C SER A 164 -4.54 3.31 4.51
N GLU A 165 -3.54 3.08 5.36
CA GLU A 165 -2.14 3.42 5.06
C GLU A 165 -1.23 2.21 5.25
N ILE A 166 -0.41 1.94 4.23
CA ILE A 166 0.63 0.92 4.24
C ILE A 166 1.92 1.51 3.69
N THR A 167 2.94 1.57 4.52
CA THR A 167 4.31 1.85 4.07
C THR A 167 5.06 0.54 3.81
N VAL A 168 5.65 0.39 2.63
CA VAL A 168 6.47 -0.74 2.20
C VAL A 168 7.91 -0.32 1.97
N PHE A 169 8.81 -0.94 2.73
CA PHE A 169 10.25 -0.91 2.56
C PHE A 169 10.68 -2.07 1.67
N ALA A 170 11.00 -1.79 0.41
CA ALA A 170 11.60 -2.75 -0.51
C ALA A 170 13.12 -2.61 -0.46
N VAL A 171 13.77 -3.56 0.21
CA VAL A 171 15.20 -3.55 0.49
C VAL A 171 15.95 -4.64 -0.26
N GLU A 172 17.27 -4.51 -0.38
CA GLU A 172 18.08 -5.55 -1.00
C GLU A 172 17.93 -6.88 -0.26
N PRO A 173 17.87 -8.03 -0.98
CA PRO A 173 17.76 -9.33 -0.35
C PRO A 173 18.95 -9.66 0.55
N GLY A 174 18.67 -10.04 1.80
CA GLY A 174 19.69 -10.52 2.74
C GLY A 174 19.29 -10.28 4.21
N PRO A 175 19.70 -11.16 5.14
CA PRO A 175 19.37 -11.04 6.55
C PRO A 175 19.97 -9.77 7.20
N ASP A 176 21.19 -9.40 6.81
CA ASP A 176 21.88 -8.21 7.34
C ASP A 176 21.11 -6.93 7.02
N ARG A 177 20.48 -6.88 5.84
CA ARG A 177 19.74 -5.70 5.41
C ARG A 177 18.43 -5.54 6.18
N HIS A 178 17.73 -6.64 6.44
CA HIS A 178 16.56 -6.65 7.33
C HIS A 178 16.93 -6.21 8.75
N ALA A 179 18.00 -6.75 9.32
CA ALA A 179 18.47 -6.34 10.65
C ALA A 179 18.83 -4.84 10.69
N SER A 180 19.45 -4.32 9.63
CA SER A 180 19.77 -2.90 9.49
C SER A 180 18.52 -2.02 9.41
N LEU A 181 17.48 -2.45 8.68
CA LEU A 181 16.20 -1.75 8.60
C LEU A 181 15.52 -1.70 9.97
N VAL A 182 15.41 -2.85 10.64
CA VAL A 182 14.82 -2.94 11.99
C VAL A 182 15.60 -2.07 12.98
N SER A 183 16.94 -2.07 12.91
CA SER A 183 17.77 -1.23 13.77
C SER A 183 17.55 0.26 13.52
N ALA A 184 17.38 0.68 12.28
CA ALA A 184 17.10 2.08 11.95
C ALA A 184 15.73 2.53 12.48
N LEU A 185 14.71 1.69 12.33
CA LEU A 185 13.34 1.98 12.78
C LEU A 185 13.13 1.77 14.29
N ARG A 186 14.10 1.18 15.00
CA ARG A 186 14.14 1.09 16.47
C ARG A 186 15.10 2.07 17.12
N GLY A 187 15.69 2.96 16.32
CA GLY A 187 16.66 3.94 16.81
C GLY A 187 16.02 4.90 17.82
N ALA A 188 16.81 5.37 18.78
CA ALA A 188 16.37 6.40 19.72
C ALA A 188 16.12 7.75 19.02
N GLU A 189 16.79 7.97 17.88
CA GLU A 189 16.62 9.17 17.05
C GLU A 189 15.67 8.90 15.90
N ARG A 190 14.90 9.94 15.53
CA ARG A 190 14.02 9.92 14.37
C ARG A 190 14.83 9.62 13.11
N PRO A 191 14.53 8.52 12.38
CA PRO A 191 15.25 8.21 11.15
C PRO A 191 14.91 9.21 10.05
N SER A 192 15.81 9.30 9.08
CA SER A 192 15.59 10.05 7.84
C SER A 192 15.34 9.09 6.67
N LEU A 193 14.64 9.55 5.64
CA LEU A 193 14.43 8.75 4.43
C LEU A 193 15.75 8.25 3.82
N PRO A 194 16.81 9.07 3.64
CA PRO A 194 18.11 8.59 3.17
C PRO A 194 18.81 7.57 4.07
N SER A 195 18.45 7.46 5.36
CA SER A 195 19.07 6.50 6.27
C SER A 195 18.37 5.14 6.31
N VAL A 196 17.13 5.04 5.81
CA VAL A 196 16.35 3.79 5.84
C VAL A 196 16.34 3.02 4.53
N ILE A 197 16.68 3.67 3.41
CA ILE A 197 16.80 3.06 2.08
C ILE A 197 18.19 3.38 1.51
N ALA A 198 18.76 2.46 0.74
CA ALA A 198 20.09 2.60 0.14
C ALA A 198 20.11 2.12 -1.32
N GLY A 199 21.05 2.62 -2.14
CA GLY A 199 21.28 2.09 -3.49
C GLY A 199 20.04 2.07 -4.38
N ARG A 200 19.55 0.87 -4.70
CA ARG A 200 18.36 0.60 -5.54
C ARG A 200 17.08 0.32 -4.74
N GLU A 201 17.13 0.47 -3.43
CA GLU A 201 15.99 0.25 -2.53
C GLU A 201 14.93 1.32 -2.71
N ILE A 202 13.70 0.93 -2.44
CA ILE A 202 12.51 1.74 -2.69
C ILE A 202 11.64 1.72 -1.43
N LEU A 203 11.21 2.89 -1.00
CA LEU A 203 10.09 3.02 -0.07
C LEU A 203 8.85 3.37 -0.90
N VAL A 204 7.76 2.63 -0.70
CA VAL A 204 6.45 2.96 -1.26
C VAL A 204 5.50 3.18 -0.12
N ASP A 205 4.87 4.34 -0.06
CA ASP A 205 3.69 4.54 0.77
C ASP A 205 2.42 4.48 -0.08
N LEU A 206 1.42 3.76 0.41
CA LEU A 206 0.09 3.63 -0.17
C LEU A 206 -0.95 4.09 0.84
N THR A 207 -1.63 5.18 0.49
CA THR A 207 -2.77 5.72 1.24
C THR A 207 -4.04 5.55 0.40
N ILE A 208 -5.10 5.01 0.99
CA ILE A 208 -6.41 4.87 0.35
C ILE A 208 -7.44 5.57 1.24
N GLY A 209 -8.09 6.61 0.72
CA GLY A 209 -9.15 7.32 1.41
C GLY A 209 -10.48 6.59 1.28
N SER A 210 -11.21 6.45 2.38
CA SER A 210 -12.54 5.83 2.42
C SER A 210 -13.66 6.83 2.75
N ASP A 211 -13.32 7.92 3.44
CA ASP A 211 -14.27 8.93 3.93
C ASP A 211 -14.10 10.31 3.28
N VAL A 212 -15.11 11.17 3.45
CA VAL A 212 -15.09 12.55 2.93
C VAL A 212 -13.92 13.31 3.53
N GLY A 213 -13.08 13.88 2.65
CA GLY A 213 -11.89 14.63 3.05
C GLY A 213 -10.63 13.78 3.16
N GLN A 214 -10.74 12.46 2.98
CA GLN A 214 -9.61 11.55 2.86
C GLN A 214 -9.29 11.30 1.39
N TYR A 215 -8.02 11.33 1.02
CA TYR A 215 -7.60 11.20 -0.37
C TYR A 215 -6.71 9.97 -0.57
N ASP A 216 -6.73 9.39 -1.76
CA ASP A 216 -5.74 8.39 -2.14
C ASP A 216 -4.36 9.02 -2.36
N SER A 217 -3.29 8.26 -2.16
CA SER A 217 -1.97 8.59 -2.70
C SER A 217 -1.08 7.39 -2.86
N ILE A 218 -0.11 7.55 -3.76
CA ILE A 218 1.09 6.72 -3.77
C ILE A 218 2.31 7.65 -3.71
N MET A 219 3.18 7.41 -2.74
CA MET A 219 4.50 8.02 -2.69
C MET A 219 5.56 6.93 -2.95
N VAL A 220 6.51 7.19 -3.84
CA VAL A 220 7.63 6.28 -4.14
C VAL A 220 8.93 7.04 -3.95
N ALA A 221 9.78 6.57 -3.05
CA ALA A 221 11.08 7.17 -2.76
C ALA A 221 12.23 6.21 -3.07
N SER A 222 13.28 6.73 -3.71
CA SER A 222 14.46 5.96 -4.12
C SER A 222 15.70 6.84 -4.22
N HIS A 223 16.87 6.31 -3.88
CA HIS A 223 18.14 6.97 -4.18
C HIS A 223 18.46 6.96 -5.68
N ALA A 224 18.20 5.84 -6.35
CA ALA A 224 18.31 5.73 -7.79
C ALA A 224 17.28 6.62 -8.50
N ASP A 225 17.63 7.15 -9.66
CA ASP A 225 16.69 7.81 -10.55
C ASP A 225 15.80 6.76 -11.23
N ILE A 226 14.57 6.62 -10.72
CA ILE A 226 13.59 5.65 -11.20
C ILE A 226 12.53 6.27 -12.11
N ARG A 227 12.75 7.50 -12.62
CA ARG A 227 11.83 8.16 -13.56
C ARG A 227 11.42 7.28 -14.75
N PRO A 228 12.35 6.54 -15.41
CA PRO A 228 11.95 5.65 -16.50
C PRO A 228 10.99 4.54 -16.05
N LEU A 229 11.25 3.93 -14.88
CA LEU A 229 10.38 2.90 -14.31
C LEU A 229 8.99 3.45 -13.97
N VAL A 230 8.93 4.65 -13.37
CA VAL A 230 7.67 5.33 -13.04
C VAL A 230 6.87 5.62 -14.31
N GLN A 231 7.52 6.15 -15.35
CA GLN A 231 6.86 6.42 -16.63
C GLN A 231 6.34 5.14 -17.28
N ASP A 232 7.17 4.09 -17.37
CA ASP A 232 6.79 2.81 -17.97
C ASP A 232 5.58 2.19 -17.25
N LEU A 233 5.56 2.23 -15.93
CA LEU A 233 4.44 1.73 -15.13
C LEU A 233 3.20 2.61 -15.30
N ALA A 234 3.32 3.93 -15.25
CA ALA A 234 2.20 4.85 -15.45
C ALA A 234 1.52 4.65 -16.82
N GLU A 235 2.31 4.50 -17.88
CA GLU A 235 1.80 4.22 -19.22
C GLU A 235 1.15 2.83 -19.31
N ASP A 236 1.74 1.83 -18.67
CA ASP A 236 1.17 0.47 -18.65
C ASP A 236 -0.17 0.41 -17.91
N TYR A 237 -0.28 1.05 -16.74
CA TYR A 237 -1.55 1.13 -16.03
C TYR A 237 -2.58 1.97 -16.77
N GLY A 238 -2.18 3.06 -17.45
CA GLY A 238 -3.08 3.79 -18.34
C GLY A 238 -3.70 2.90 -19.43
N ARG A 239 -2.91 1.98 -20.02
CA ARG A 239 -3.42 0.99 -20.99
C ARG A 239 -4.32 -0.06 -20.33
N ARG A 240 -3.95 -0.58 -19.16
CA ARG A 240 -4.73 -1.61 -18.43
C ARG A 240 -6.08 -1.06 -17.97
N THR A 241 -6.11 0.13 -17.39
CA THR A 241 -7.35 0.85 -17.05
C THR A 241 -8.20 1.03 -18.29
N THR A 242 -7.64 1.54 -19.40
CA THR A 242 -8.41 1.73 -20.64
C THR A 242 -9.02 0.42 -21.14
N ALA A 243 -8.26 -0.68 -21.10
CA ALA A 243 -8.77 -2.00 -21.49
C ALA A 243 -9.88 -2.49 -20.57
N TYR A 244 -9.73 -2.31 -19.25
CA TYR A 244 -10.74 -2.61 -18.25
C TYR A 244 -12.03 -1.82 -18.48
N GLU A 245 -11.94 -0.50 -18.57
CA GLU A 245 -13.07 0.40 -18.73
C GLU A 245 -13.83 0.18 -20.04
N ASN A 246 -13.14 -0.23 -21.11
CA ASN A 246 -13.78 -0.61 -22.37
C ASN A 246 -14.55 -1.95 -22.26
N GLY A 247 -14.14 -2.82 -21.35
CA GLY A 247 -14.72 -4.15 -21.14
C GLY A 247 -15.72 -4.26 -19.98
N VAL A 248 -15.78 -3.28 -19.09
CA VAL A 248 -16.47 -3.38 -17.79
C VAL A 248 -17.96 -3.74 -17.90
N ASP A 249 -18.68 -3.18 -18.88
CA ASP A 249 -20.11 -3.44 -19.10
C ASP A 249 -20.40 -4.87 -19.57
N SER A 250 -19.37 -5.56 -20.08
CA SER A 250 -19.45 -6.95 -20.56
C SER A 250 -19.22 -7.98 -19.45
N LEU A 251 -18.72 -7.56 -18.28
CA LEU A 251 -18.45 -8.47 -17.17
C LEU A 251 -19.77 -9.04 -16.61
N ARG A 252 -19.80 -10.36 -16.45
CA ARG A 252 -20.96 -11.11 -15.96
C ARG A 252 -20.56 -11.94 -14.75
N GLY A 253 -20.90 -11.44 -13.56
CA GLY A 253 -20.64 -12.11 -12.29
C GLY A 253 -19.20 -11.97 -11.77
N THR A 254 -18.99 -12.49 -10.56
CA THR A 254 -17.76 -12.34 -9.79
C THR A 254 -16.55 -12.94 -10.49
N ASP A 255 -16.66 -14.11 -11.12
CA ASP A 255 -15.51 -14.77 -11.75
C ASP A 255 -14.91 -13.93 -12.89
N ALA A 256 -15.78 -13.37 -13.75
CA ALA A 256 -15.35 -12.49 -14.83
C ALA A 256 -14.67 -11.22 -14.28
N PHE A 257 -15.21 -10.68 -13.18
CA PHE A 257 -14.62 -9.54 -12.50
C PHE A 257 -13.25 -9.85 -11.90
N LEU A 258 -13.08 -10.98 -11.21
CA LEU A 258 -11.81 -11.39 -10.63
C LEU A 258 -10.72 -11.59 -11.70
N GLN A 259 -11.08 -12.14 -12.86
CA GLN A 259 -10.18 -12.21 -14.02
C GLN A 259 -9.80 -10.82 -14.54
N ALA A 260 -10.75 -9.89 -14.58
CA ALA A 260 -10.49 -8.51 -14.96
C ALA A 260 -9.57 -7.80 -13.94
N MET A 261 -9.70 -8.07 -12.64
CA MET A 261 -8.82 -7.53 -11.60
C MET A 261 -7.39 -8.07 -11.70
N ALA A 262 -7.22 -9.36 -12.05
CA ALA A 262 -5.90 -9.91 -12.36
C ALA A 262 -5.24 -9.18 -13.54
N ALA A 263 -6.02 -8.90 -14.60
CA ALA A 263 -5.53 -8.16 -15.76
C ALA A 263 -5.24 -6.69 -15.43
N LEU A 264 -6.09 -6.03 -14.65
CA LEU A 264 -5.95 -4.63 -14.25
C LEU A 264 -4.73 -4.43 -13.35
N SER A 265 -4.60 -5.25 -12.31
CA SER A 265 -3.49 -5.20 -11.36
C SER A 265 -2.15 -5.68 -11.95
N GLY A 266 -2.18 -6.48 -13.01
CA GLY A 266 -0.96 -6.96 -13.67
C GLY A 266 -0.05 -7.82 -12.78
N ILE A 267 -0.60 -8.41 -11.72
CA ILE A 267 0.10 -9.27 -10.76
C ILE A 267 -0.60 -10.63 -10.64
N THR A 268 0.16 -11.64 -10.22
CA THR A 268 -0.36 -12.96 -9.85
C THR A 268 -0.27 -13.11 -8.34
N LEU A 269 -1.41 -13.29 -7.67
CA LEU A 269 -1.50 -13.20 -6.20
C LEU A 269 -0.56 -14.14 -5.45
N ASP A 270 -0.28 -15.31 -6.01
CA ASP A 270 0.52 -16.36 -5.38
C ASP A 270 1.93 -16.50 -5.99
N ALA A 271 2.40 -15.49 -6.74
CA ALA A 271 3.76 -15.46 -7.26
C ALA A 271 4.74 -14.82 -6.27
N ASP A 272 5.94 -15.41 -6.16
CA ASP A 272 7.08 -14.90 -5.38
C ASP A 272 7.74 -13.66 -6.04
#